data_AF-A0A182MYM8-F1
#
_entry.id   AF-A0A182MYM8-F1
#
_cell.length_a   1.000
_cell.length_b   1.000
_cell.length_c   1.000
_cell.angle_alpha   90.00
_cell.angle_beta   90.00
_cell.angle_gamma   90.00
#
_symmetry.space_group_name_H-M   'P 1'
#
loop_
_entity.id
_entity.type
_entity.pdbx_description
1 polymer ?
#
loop_
_entity_poly.entity_id
_entity_poly.type
_entity_poly.pdbx_seq_one_letter_code
_entity_poly.pdbx_strand_id
1 'polypeptide(L)'
;MKAIACLVFASALAACAVAAITDEQRDAARQLAGQCMQQTGATEDDVKRLRSGETEGADRNSRCFVQCFFHGAGFVDQDGNVQTEELTEKLASEYGQEKADELVARCRDNAGPDACERSFRLFQCYLDNRATLIPDSVNMARQDLVCRLLTVYTIVSIVLLVRPSLGQDVLGAFFRCRNEYDIEPSVFDALRAGNFSVRNSLVECFGECFVKRAGFMNDNFTFNRDTILRFMYRFISSKETAEMVYRNCTDNVQPTYCVTAFEVYKCIAMLVIALGTVLLLLAGTGCHAQDFKGAIDHCTKDFEMDMDIVVSLKYGDFTERDPLIECFTECLMKKSGFMYDDYTYNKTLIIGFAGRYLEPEGAQAVYDNCIDRFGQTVCVTGFEMYQCIHETAVSEWFCVTMKLLLVPVLLAALVAAQPLTDDQMKKAEGFALGCLEQYKGLNKEHLVLLRDGDFSKVDADTKCFLRCFLQQANFMDASGKLQNDYAVERLSLSREKTKVEALVKKCSTAAAETADSCETAFRAVECYHREKASLL
;
A
#
# COMPACT_ATOMS: atom_id res chain seq x y z
N MET A 1 -18.62 -22.08 13.72
CA MET A 1 -18.15 -20.79 13.15
C MET A 1 -16.69 -20.81 12.66
N LYS A 2 -15.75 -21.48 13.33
CA LYS A 2 -14.32 -21.52 12.92
C LYS A 2 -14.04 -22.26 11.59
N ALA A 3 -14.80 -23.33 11.29
CA ALA A 3 -14.62 -24.10 10.04
C ALA A 3 -15.11 -23.34 8.78
N ILE A 4 -16.11 -22.48 8.93
CA ILE A 4 -16.65 -21.65 7.83
C ILE A 4 -15.65 -20.54 7.46
N ALA A 5 -14.93 -19.99 8.46
CA ALA A 5 -13.88 -19.00 8.23
C ALA A 5 -12.66 -19.58 7.49
N CYS A 6 -12.23 -20.82 7.78
CA CYS A 6 -11.13 -21.47 7.05
C CYS A 6 -11.49 -21.83 5.60
N LEU A 7 -12.75 -22.22 5.33
CA LEU A 7 -13.23 -22.50 3.97
C LEU A 7 -13.35 -21.23 3.11
N VAL A 8 -13.72 -20.10 3.72
CA VAL A 8 -13.74 -18.77 3.06
C VAL A 8 -12.32 -18.24 2.82
N PHE A 9 -11.38 -18.53 3.73
CA PHE A 9 -9.96 -18.16 3.56
C PHE A 9 -9.26 -18.97 2.46
N ALA A 10 -9.54 -20.27 2.34
CA ALA A 10 -8.97 -21.13 1.30
C ALA A 10 -9.54 -20.81 -0.09
N SER A 11 -10.82 -20.47 -0.21
CA SER A 11 -11.42 -20.06 -1.48
C SER A 11 -11.00 -18.66 -1.92
N ALA A 12 -10.71 -17.75 -0.98
CA ALA A 12 -10.18 -16.41 -1.27
C ALA A 12 -8.72 -16.45 -1.74
N LEU A 13 -7.88 -17.33 -1.17
CA LEU A 13 -6.49 -17.52 -1.62
C LEU A 13 -6.42 -18.19 -3.01
N ALA A 14 -7.33 -19.12 -3.31
CA ALA A 14 -7.43 -19.71 -4.64
C ALA A 14 -7.89 -18.68 -5.71
N ALA A 15 -8.62 -17.63 -5.33
CA ALA A 15 -9.07 -16.58 -6.24
C ALA A 15 -7.98 -15.53 -6.59
N CYS A 16 -6.99 -15.30 -5.72
CA CYS A 16 -5.82 -14.45 -6.04
C CYS A 16 -4.69 -15.21 -6.75
N ALA A 17 -4.82 -16.51 -7.03
CA ALA A 17 -3.86 -17.30 -7.81
C ALA A 17 -3.99 -17.11 -9.34
N VAL A 18 -4.90 -16.25 -9.79
CA VAL A 18 -4.98 -15.81 -11.18
C VAL A 18 -3.82 -14.84 -11.43
N ALA A 19 -2.97 -15.15 -12.41
CA ALA A 19 -1.64 -14.59 -12.60
C ALA A 19 -1.57 -13.06 -12.42
N ALA A 20 -0.85 -12.59 -11.39
CA ALA A 20 -0.52 -11.19 -11.24
C ALA A 20 0.33 -10.75 -12.45
N ILE A 21 -0.19 -9.84 -13.27
CA ILE A 21 0.54 -9.20 -14.37
C ILE A 21 1.74 -8.45 -13.77
N THR A 22 2.96 -8.82 -14.17
CA THR A 22 4.18 -8.18 -13.67
C THR A 22 4.25 -6.71 -14.11
N ASP A 23 4.98 -5.87 -13.38
CA ASP A 23 5.18 -4.46 -13.78
C ASP A 23 5.85 -4.37 -15.17
N GLU A 24 6.71 -5.33 -15.48
CA GLU A 24 7.34 -5.50 -16.80
C GLU A 24 6.30 -5.74 -17.92
N GLN A 25 5.29 -6.59 -17.67
CA GLN A 25 4.20 -6.81 -18.62
C GLN A 25 3.30 -5.57 -18.78
N ARG A 26 3.12 -4.76 -17.72
CA ARG A 26 2.37 -3.49 -17.79
C ARG A 26 3.09 -2.44 -18.62
N ASP A 27 4.39 -2.30 -18.43
CA ASP A 27 5.18 -1.31 -19.17
C ASP A 27 5.34 -1.71 -20.64
N ALA A 28 5.49 -3.01 -20.93
CA ALA A 28 5.46 -3.52 -22.30
C ALA A 28 4.12 -3.20 -23.00
N ALA A 29 2.98 -3.41 -22.33
CA ALA A 29 1.67 -3.09 -22.88
C ALA A 29 1.47 -1.58 -23.12
N ARG A 30 1.98 -0.72 -22.23
CA ARG A 30 1.95 0.75 -22.40
C ARG A 30 2.80 1.21 -23.58
N GLN A 31 4.01 0.68 -23.71
CA GLN A 31 4.90 0.99 -24.82
C GLN A 31 4.28 0.56 -26.15
N LEU A 32 3.71 -0.64 -26.20
CA LEU A 32 3.02 -1.16 -27.39
C LEU A 32 1.82 -0.28 -27.75
N ALA A 33 0.99 0.12 -26.78
CA ALA A 33 -0.12 1.03 -27.02
C ALA A 33 0.37 2.38 -27.59
N GLY A 34 1.44 2.96 -27.03
CA GLY A 34 2.03 4.20 -27.54
C GLY A 34 2.52 4.09 -28.98
N GLN A 35 3.16 2.97 -29.34
CA GLN A 35 3.60 2.71 -30.72
C GLN A 35 2.40 2.55 -31.66
N CYS A 36 1.37 1.83 -31.25
CA CYS A 36 0.18 1.63 -32.07
C CYS A 36 -0.62 2.92 -32.29
N MET A 37 -0.69 3.83 -31.31
CA MET A 37 -1.27 5.16 -31.51
C MET A 37 -0.51 5.94 -32.58
N GLN A 38 0.83 5.92 -32.54
CA GLN A 38 1.66 6.60 -33.54
C GLN A 38 1.48 6.03 -34.95
N GLN A 39 1.36 4.70 -35.09
CA GLN A 39 1.23 4.04 -36.40
C GLN A 39 -0.16 4.22 -37.02
N THR A 40 -1.20 4.24 -36.20
CA THR A 40 -2.59 4.21 -36.68
C THR A 40 -3.27 5.57 -36.67
N GLY A 41 -2.72 6.54 -35.92
CA GLY A 41 -3.36 7.84 -35.71
C GLY A 41 -4.56 7.79 -34.75
N ALA A 42 -4.72 6.71 -33.99
CA ALA A 42 -5.72 6.64 -32.92
C ALA A 42 -5.37 7.62 -31.80
N THR A 43 -6.36 8.35 -31.32
CA THR A 43 -6.19 9.32 -30.23
C THR A 43 -6.20 8.62 -28.87
N GLU A 44 -5.76 9.32 -27.82
CA GLU A 44 -5.82 8.79 -26.46
C GLU A 44 -7.26 8.49 -26.03
N ASP A 45 -8.22 9.29 -26.50
CA ASP A 45 -9.65 9.10 -26.22
C ASP A 45 -10.20 7.86 -26.94
N ASP A 46 -9.77 7.60 -28.18
CA ASP A 46 -10.11 6.35 -28.89
C ASP A 46 -9.62 5.13 -28.11
N VAL A 47 -8.38 5.17 -27.62
CA VAL A 47 -7.79 4.06 -26.83
C VAL A 47 -8.52 3.91 -25.48
N LYS A 48 -8.89 5.01 -24.81
CA LYS A 48 -9.68 4.94 -23.56
C LYS A 48 -11.03 4.26 -23.77
N ARG A 49 -11.72 4.60 -24.86
CA ARG A 49 -13.02 4.00 -25.22
C ARG A 49 -12.89 2.52 -25.56
N LEU A 50 -11.85 2.15 -26.31
CA LEU A 50 -11.58 0.74 -26.59
C LEU A 50 -11.32 -0.05 -25.30
N ARG A 51 -10.56 0.51 -24.35
CA ARG A 51 -10.32 -0.14 -23.05
C ARG A 51 -11.61 -0.33 -22.27
N SER A 52 -12.48 0.68 -22.20
CA SER A 52 -13.79 0.59 -21.53
C SER A 52 -14.79 -0.36 -22.21
N GLY A 53 -14.44 -0.98 -23.33
CA GLY A 53 -15.32 -1.87 -24.09
C GLY A 53 -16.31 -1.13 -24.99
N GLU A 54 -16.19 0.19 -25.14
CA GLU A 54 -17.03 0.99 -26.00
C GLU A 54 -16.59 0.85 -27.47
N THR A 55 -17.19 -0.11 -28.16
CA THR A 55 -16.88 -0.40 -29.58
C THR A 55 -17.81 0.30 -30.57
N GLU A 56 -18.92 0.88 -30.08
CA GLU A 56 -19.87 1.61 -30.92
C GLU A 56 -19.22 2.85 -31.53
N GLY A 57 -19.40 3.06 -32.83
CA GLY A 57 -18.86 4.24 -33.53
C GLY A 57 -17.33 4.30 -33.59
N ALA A 58 -16.61 3.20 -33.31
CA ALA A 58 -15.16 3.13 -33.51
C ALA A 58 -14.83 3.49 -34.97
N ASP A 59 -13.84 4.35 -35.16
CA ASP A 59 -13.41 4.78 -36.49
C ASP A 59 -12.37 3.82 -37.08
N ARG A 60 -11.86 4.10 -38.28
CA ARG A 60 -10.86 3.25 -38.93
C ARG A 60 -9.58 3.15 -38.10
N ASN A 61 -9.15 4.25 -37.49
CA ASN A 61 -7.92 4.32 -36.70
C ASN A 61 -8.03 3.45 -35.44
N SER A 62 -9.17 3.51 -34.75
CA SER A 62 -9.49 2.67 -33.57
C SER A 62 -9.46 1.18 -33.91
N ARG A 63 -10.06 0.77 -35.04
CA ARG A 63 -10.04 -0.64 -35.48
C ARG A 63 -8.63 -1.11 -35.82
N CYS A 64 -7.85 -0.26 -36.48
CA CYS A 64 -6.46 -0.59 -36.80
C CYS A 64 -5.54 -0.56 -35.58
N PHE A 65 -5.85 0.24 -34.55
CA PHE A 65 -5.18 0.20 -33.27
C PHE A 65 -5.32 -1.19 -32.63
N VAL A 66 -6.52 -1.78 -32.66
CA VAL A 66 -6.74 -3.15 -32.16
C VAL A 66 -5.90 -4.18 -32.92
N GLN A 67 -5.83 -4.11 -34.26
CA GLN A 67 -4.94 -4.98 -35.04
C GLN A 67 -3.47 -4.80 -34.66
N CYS A 68 -2.98 -3.56 -34.58
CA CYS A 68 -1.59 -3.31 -34.18
C CYS A 68 -1.29 -3.88 -32.79
N PHE A 69 -2.19 -3.65 -31.84
CA PHE A 69 -2.01 -4.11 -30.46
C PHE A 69 -2.05 -5.63 -30.36
N PHE A 70 -3.02 -6.28 -31.01
CA PHE A 70 -3.13 -7.75 -31.01
C PHE A 70 -1.97 -8.41 -31.75
N HIS A 71 -1.49 -7.81 -32.84
CA HIS A 71 -0.33 -8.32 -33.54
C HIS A 71 0.93 -8.20 -32.68
N GLY A 72 1.15 -7.04 -32.05
CA GLY A 72 2.29 -6.85 -31.15
C GLY A 72 2.23 -7.68 -29.88
N ALA A 73 1.03 -8.06 -29.42
CA ALA A 73 0.82 -8.98 -28.32
C ALA A 73 0.90 -10.47 -28.73
N GLY A 74 1.01 -10.77 -30.02
CA GLY A 74 1.10 -12.14 -30.55
C GLY A 74 -0.25 -12.88 -30.65
N PHE A 75 -1.38 -12.20 -30.47
CA PHE A 75 -2.71 -12.84 -30.54
C PHE A 75 -3.21 -13.04 -31.97
N VAL A 76 -2.67 -12.26 -32.91
CA VAL A 76 -3.00 -12.35 -34.33
C VAL A 76 -1.76 -12.15 -35.20
N ASP A 77 -1.78 -12.66 -36.42
CA ASP A 77 -0.76 -12.34 -37.43
C ASP A 77 -0.98 -10.96 -38.10
N GLN A 78 -0.13 -10.63 -39.08
CA GLN A 78 -0.22 -9.36 -39.83
C GLN A 78 -1.52 -9.23 -40.62
N ASP A 79 -2.13 -10.36 -40.98
CA ASP A 79 -3.42 -10.42 -41.66
C ASP A 79 -4.58 -10.38 -40.66
N GLY A 80 -4.35 -10.44 -39.34
CA GLY A 80 -5.42 -10.45 -38.33
C GLY A 80 -6.05 -11.84 -38.15
N ASN A 81 -5.38 -12.91 -38.58
CA ASN A 81 -5.78 -14.28 -38.27
C ASN A 81 -5.33 -14.65 -36.86
N VAL A 82 -6.17 -15.39 -36.15
CA VAL A 82 -5.98 -15.71 -34.72
C VAL A 82 -4.86 -16.71 -34.48
N GLN A 83 -3.92 -16.35 -33.60
CA GLN A 83 -2.90 -17.24 -33.05
C GLN A 83 -3.49 -17.99 -31.85
N THR A 84 -4.00 -19.18 -32.13
CA THR A 84 -4.85 -19.94 -31.18
C THR A 84 -4.10 -20.37 -29.92
N GLU A 85 -2.83 -20.76 -30.03
CA GLU A 85 -2.05 -21.27 -28.91
C GLU A 85 -1.73 -20.15 -27.90
N GLU A 86 -1.20 -19.04 -28.38
CA GLU A 86 -0.83 -17.85 -27.60
C GLU A 86 -2.05 -17.21 -26.93
N LEU A 87 -3.17 -17.15 -27.67
CA LEU A 87 -4.41 -16.59 -27.15
C LEU A 87 -5.03 -17.48 -26.06
N THR A 88 -5.00 -18.81 -26.24
CA THR A 88 -5.45 -19.76 -25.22
C THR A 88 -4.56 -19.70 -23.98
N GLU A 89 -3.24 -19.66 -24.12
CA GLU A 89 -2.32 -19.54 -22.99
C GLU A 89 -2.60 -18.27 -22.18
N LYS A 90 -2.76 -17.14 -22.87
CA LYS A 90 -3.05 -15.86 -22.22
C LYS A 90 -4.39 -15.90 -21.47
N LEU A 91 -5.45 -16.40 -22.11
CA LEU A 91 -6.77 -16.50 -21.51
C LEU A 91 -6.82 -17.53 -20.37
N ALA A 92 -6.07 -18.63 -20.47
CA ALA A 92 -6.04 -19.67 -19.44
C ALA A 92 -5.43 -19.14 -18.13
N SER A 93 -4.45 -18.24 -18.24
CA SER A 93 -3.85 -17.57 -17.08
C SER A 93 -4.84 -16.67 -16.31
N GLU A 94 -5.89 -16.18 -16.98
CA GLU A 94 -6.87 -15.23 -16.43
C GLU A 94 -8.22 -15.86 -16.08
N TYR A 95 -8.70 -16.78 -16.92
CA TYR A 95 -10.04 -17.36 -16.84
C TYR A 95 -10.05 -18.87 -16.55
N GLY A 96 -8.88 -19.51 -16.50
CA GLY A 96 -8.72 -20.96 -16.40
C GLY A 96 -8.80 -21.66 -17.77
N GLN A 97 -8.14 -22.82 -17.88
CA GLN A 97 -7.95 -23.54 -19.14
C GLN A 97 -9.26 -23.84 -19.89
N GLU A 98 -10.25 -24.39 -19.18
CA GLU A 98 -11.53 -24.80 -19.78
C GLU A 98 -12.29 -23.62 -20.41
N LYS A 99 -12.30 -22.47 -19.72
CA LYS A 99 -12.97 -21.26 -20.22
C LYS A 99 -12.17 -20.60 -21.34
N ALA A 100 -10.84 -20.68 -21.31
CA ALA A 100 -9.99 -20.20 -22.39
C ALA A 100 -10.23 -20.99 -23.68
N ASP A 101 -10.24 -22.33 -23.60
CA ASP A 101 -10.51 -23.21 -24.75
C ASP A 101 -11.90 -22.91 -25.34
N GLU A 102 -12.92 -22.72 -24.50
CA GLU A 102 -14.28 -22.36 -24.94
C GLU A 102 -14.30 -21.02 -25.69
N LEU A 103 -13.69 -19.97 -25.11
CA LEU A 103 -13.69 -18.63 -25.67
C LEU A 103 -12.93 -18.56 -26.99
N VAL A 104 -11.78 -19.22 -27.08
CA VAL A 104 -10.99 -19.25 -28.32
C VAL A 104 -11.72 -20.02 -29.41
N ALA A 105 -12.30 -21.17 -29.09
CA ALA A 105 -13.12 -21.92 -30.05
C ALA A 105 -14.32 -21.10 -30.57
N ARG A 106 -14.91 -20.27 -29.71
CA ARG A 106 -16.07 -19.42 -30.05
C ARG A 106 -15.70 -18.19 -30.87
N CYS A 107 -14.58 -17.54 -30.57
CA CYS A 107 -14.23 -16.24 -31.14
C CYS A 107 -13.17 -16.28 -32.25
N ARG A 108 -12.52 -17.43 -32.50
CA ARG A 108 -11.47 -17.54 -33.53
C ARG A 108 -11.93 -17.20 -34.96
N ASP A 109 -13.21 -17.38 -35.27
CA ASP A 109 -13.76 -17.14 -36.60
C ASP A 109 -14.10 -15.66 -36.79
N ASN A 110 -13.07 -14.84 -37.03
CA ASN A 110 -13.15 -13.38 -37.04
C ASN A 110 -13.16 -12.79 -38.46
N ALA A 111 -13.92 -13.39 -39.40
CA ALA A 111 -13.94 -12.97 -40.80
C ALA A 111 -14.21 -11.46 -40.95
N GLY A 112 -13.52 -10.79 -41.88
CA GLY A 112 -13.61 -9.35 -42.11
C GLY A 112 -12.86 -8.96 -43.39
N PRO A 113 -13.14 -7.78 -43.97
CA PRO A 113 -12.57 -7.37 -45.26
C PRO A 113 -11.05 -7.09 -45.21
N ASP A 114 -10.50 -6.78 -44.05
CA ASP A 114 -9.06 -6.57 -43.84
C ASP A 114 -8.64 -6.90 -42.40
N ALA A 115 -7.33 -6.84 -42.13
CA ALA A 115 -6.75 -7.19 -40.84
C ALA A 115 -7.30 -6.36 -39.66
N CYS A 116 -7.55 -5.07 -39.85
CA CYS A 116 -8.11 -4.22 -38.79
C CYS A 116 -9.54 -4.63 -38.45
N GLU A 117 -10.36 -4.91 -39.47
CA GLU A 117 -11.74 -5.38 -39.25
C GLU A 117 -11.78 -6.79 -38.65
N ARG A 118 -10.86 -7.68 -39.05
CA ARG A 118 -10.76 -9.03 -38.48
C ARG A 118 -10.42 -8.98 -36.99
N SER A 119 -9.40 -8.23 -36.60
CA SER A 119 -9.00 -8.11 -35.19
C SER A 119 -9.99 -7.31 -34.35
N PHE A 120 -10.68 -6.33 -34.93
CA PHE A 120 -11.75 -5.63 -34.23
C PHE A 120 -12.96 -6.52 -33.95
N ARG A 121 -13.35 -7.39 -34.90
CA ARG A 121 -14.41 -8.39 -34.68
C ARG A 121 -14.02 -9.41 -33.62
N LEU A 122 -12.77 -9.84 -33.62
CA LEU A 122 -12.21 -10.69 -32.57
C LEU A 122 -12.40 -10.01 -31.20
N PHE A 123 -11.98 -8.75 -31.08
CA PHE A 123 -12.12 -7.96 -29.85
C PHE A 123 -13.58 -7.85 -29.39
N GLN A 124 -14.51 -7.53 -30.30
CA GLN A 124 -15.95 -7.47 -29.98
C GLN A 124 -16.49 -8.80 -29.48
N CYS A 125 -16.11 -9.92 -30.12
CA CYS A 125 -16.55 -11.25 -29.68
C CYS A 125 -16.12 -11.54 -28.23
N TYR A 126 -14.89 -11.17 -27.84
CA TYR A 126 -14.44 -11.36 -26.46
C TYR A 126 -15.22 -10.48 -25.48
N LEU A 127 -15.48 -9.21 -25.82
CA LEU A 127 -16.31 -8.31 -25.00
C LEU A 127 -17.73 -8.85 -24.81
N ASP A 128 -18.36 -9.36 -25.87
CA ASP A 128 -19.70 -9.96 -25.82
C ASP A 128 -19.76 -11.19 -24.90
N ASN A 129 -18.63 -11.90 -24.76
CA ASN A 129 -18.48 -13.04 -23.86
C ASN A 129 -17.86 -12.66 -22.49
N ARG A 130 -17.82 -11.36 -22.17
CA ARG A 130 -17.29 -10.81 -20.91
C ARG A 130 -15.84 -11.24 -20.62
N ALA A 131 -15.03 -11.29 -21.66
CA ALA A 131 -13.59 -11.49 -21.60
C ALA A 131 -12.90 -10.26 -22.17
N THR A 132 -11.73 -9.90 -21.61
CA THR A 132 -10.93 -8.78 -22.14
C THR A 132 -9.60 -9.26 -22.70
N LEU A 133 -9.25 -8.76 -23.87
CA LEU A 133 -7.91 -8.93 -24.47
C LEU A 133 -7.05 -7.68 -24.36
N ILE A 134 -7.64 -6.55 -23.92
CA ILE A 134 -6.94 -5.28 -23.69
C ILE A 134 -7.02 -4.98 -22.19
N PRO A 135 -5.89 -4.89 -21.47
CA PRO A 135 -5.91 -4.67 -20.03
C PRO A 135 -6.58 -3.34 -19.65
N ASP A 136 -7.67 -3.43 -18.89
CA ASP A 136 -8.37 -2.30 -18.29
C ASP A 136 -7.55 -1.67 -17.17
N SER A 137 -7.34 -0.35 -17.18
CA SER A 137 -6.70 0.36 -16.06
C SER A 137 -7.55 0.28 -14.80
N VAL A 138 -8.88 0.15 -14.93
CA VAL A 138 -9.84 0.17 -13.82
C VAL A 138 -9.96 -1.20 -13.16
N ASN A 139 -10.08 -2.30 -13.93
CA ASN A 139 -10.16 -3.66 -13.37
C ASN A 139 -8.78 -4.18 -12.91
N MET A 140 -7.70 -3.80 -13.59
CA MET A 140 -6.34 -4.10 -13.14
C MET A 140 -6.01 -3.34 -11.85
N ALA A 141 -6.45 -2.08 -11.69
CA ALA A 141 -6.37 -1.38 -10.41
C ALA A 141 -7.28 -1.99 -9.35
N ARG A 142 -8.50 -2.45 -9.70
CA ARG A 142 -9.45 -3.06 -8.75
C ARG A 142 -8.97 -4.41 -8.23
N GLN A 143 -8.37 -5.25 -9.05
CA GLN A 143 -7.90 -6.59 -8.69
C GLN A 143 -6.55 -6.55 -7.99
N ASP A 144 -5.65 -5.65 -8.41
CA ASP A 144 -4.39 -5.34 -7.73
C ASP A 144 -4.66 -4.62 -6.38
N LEU A 145 -5.64 -3.70 -6.30
CA LEU A 145 -6.08 -3.09 -5.05
C LEU A 145 -6.76 -4.11 -4.12
N VAL A 146 -7.58 -5.04 -4.62
CA VAL A 146 -8.22 -6.07 -3.79
C VAL A 146 -7.21 -7.10 -3.27
N CYS A 147 -6.26 -7.60 -4.09
CA CYS A 147 -5.23 -8.50 -3.58
C CYS A 147 -4.21 -7.73 -2.69
N ARG A 148 -3.88 -6.46 -2.95
CA ARG A 148 -3.09 -5.61 -2.04
C ARG A 148 -3.82 -5.34 -0.73
N LEU A 149 -5.12 -5.05 -0.75
CA LEU A 149 -5.94 -4.84 0.46
C LEU A 149 -6.12 -6.12 1.27
N LEU A 150 -6.26 -7.29 0.63
CA LEU A 150 -6.31 -8.59 1.32
C LEU A 150 -4.96 -8.97 1.91
N THR A 151 -3.85 -8.70 1.20
CA THR A 151 -2.48 -8.91 1.68
C THR A 151 -2.13 -7.96 2.82
N VAL A 152 -2.53 -6.69 2.71
CA VAL A 152 -2.42 -5.71 3.78
C VAL A 152 -3.29 -6.17 4.95
N TYR A 153 -4.55 -6.57 4.76
CA TYR A 153 -5.40 -7.05 5.85
C TYR A 153 -4.85 -8.29 6.57
N THR A 154 -4.20 -9.22 5.87
CA THR A 154 -3.53 -10.37 6.50
C THR A 154 -2.25 -9.95 7.23
N ILE A 155 -1.41 -9.08 6.67
CA ILE A 155 -0.23 -8.51 7.34
C ILE A 155 -0.64 -7.69 8.56
N VAL A 156 -1.69 -6.86 8.45
CA VAL A 156 -2.29 -6.04 9.51
C VAL A 156 -2.89 -6.93 10.59
N SER A 157 -3.57 -8.02 10.23
CA SER A 157 -4.05 -9.00 11.21
C SER A 157 -2.90 -9.69 11.93
N ILE A 158 -1.80 -10.01 11.23
CA ILE A 158 -0.57 -10.57 11.82
C ILE A 158 0.09 -9.55 12.76
N VAL A 159 0.22 -8.28 12.36
CA VAL A 159 0.84 -7.20 13.15
C VAL A 159 -0.02 -6.77 14.34
N LEU A 160 -1.35 -6.70 14.20
CA LEU A 160 -2.27 -6.39 15.31
C LEU A 160 -2.42 -7.56 16.30
N LEU A 161 -2.26 -8.80 15.85
CA LEU A 161 -2.16 -9.98 16.74
C LEU A 161 -0.79 -10.08 17.43
N VAL A 162 0.26 -9.52 16.82
CA VAL A 162 1.57 -9.32 17.45
C VAL A 162 1.57 -7.97 18.19
N ARG A 163 0.91 -7.93 19.35
CA ARG A 163 1.13 -6.83 20.31
C ARG A 163 2.64 -6.73 20.61
N PRO A 164 3.28 -5.54 20.53
CA PRO A 164 4.62 -5.37 21.05
C PRO A 164 4.55 -5.41 22.58
N SER A 165 4.85 -6.58 23.16
CA SER A 165 5.23 -6.65 24.56
C SER A 165 6.73 -6.37 24.66
N LEU A 166 7.07 -5.21 25.22
CA LEU A 166 8.39 -4.79 25.68
C LEU A 166 9.29 -5.96 26.14
N GLY A 167 10.57 -5.95 25.72
CA GLY A 167 11.66 -6.47 26.57
C GLY A 167 12.65 -7.48 25.97
N GLN A 168 12.54 -7.92 24.71
CA GLN A 168 13.57 -8.77 24.08
C GLN A 168 14.13 -8.10 22.83
N ASP A 169 15.39 -7.65 22.91
CA ASP A 169 16.14 -7.09 21.78
C ASP A 169 16.72 -8.20 20.89
N VAL A 170 15.83 -8.98 20.26
CA VAL A 170 16.22 -10.11 19.40
C VAL A 170 16.98 -9.60 18.17
N LEU A 171 16.56 -8.48 17.58
CA LEU A 171 17.22 -7.90 16.41
C LEU A 171 18.60 -7.33 16.77
N GLY A 172 18.73 -6.57 17.85
CA GLY A 172 20.03 -6.07 18.28
C GLY A 172 20.97 -7.19 18.73
N ALA A 173 20.45 -8.26 19.37
CA ALA A 173 21.26 -9.45 19.67
C ALA A 173 21.81 -10.10 18.40
N PHE A 174 21.01 -10.18 17.34
CA PHE A 174 21.40 -10.75 16.05
C PHE A 174 22.53 -9.96 15.38
N PHE A 175 22.41 -8.62 15.33
CA PHE A 175 23.45 -7.77 14.72
C PHE A 175 24.72 -7.69 15.58
N ARG A 176 24.62 -7.56 16.91
CA ARG A 176 25.79 -7.54 17.80
C ARG A 176 26.60 -8.83 17.70
N CYS A 177 25.93 -9.98 17.57
CA CYS A 177 26.61 -11.26 17.40
C CYS A 177 27.22 -11.43 16.01
N ARG A 178 26.63 -10.83 14.96
CA ARG A 178 27.26 -10.80 13.64
C ARG A 178 28.65 -10.17 13.73
N ASN A 179 28.73 -9.02 14.39
CA ASN A 179 29.95 -8.24 14.51
C ASN A 179 30.98 -8.93 15.40
N GLU A 180 30.55 -9.51 16.52
CA GLU A 180 31.45 -10.24 17.44
C GLU A 180 32.15 -11.44 16.79
N TYR A 181 31.51 -12.08 15.82
CA TYR A 181 32.06 -13.24 15.10
C TYR A 181 32.48 -12.94 13.66
N ASP A 182 32.49 -11.65 13.29
CA ASP A 182 32.89 -11.17 11.95
C ASP A 182 32.23 -11.98 10.81
N ILE A 183 30.90 -12.16 10.90
CA ILE A 183 30.17 -12.93 9.91
C ILE A 183 30.03 -12.12 8.63
N GLU A 184 30.64 -12.61 7.55
CA GLU A 184 30.63 -11.98 6.24
C GLU A 184 29.19 -11.60 5.81
N PRO A 185 28.97 -10.41 5.22
CA PRO A 185 27.63 -9.97 4.81
C PRO A 185 26.85 -10.97 3.95
N SER A 186 27.52 -11.65 3.02
CA SER A 186 26.92 -12.67 2.15
C SER A 186 26.42 -13.90 2.92
N VAL A 187 27.20 -14.35 3.90
CA VAL A 187 26.89 -15.45 4.83
C VAL A 187 25.75 -15.04 5.76
N PHE A 188 25.79 -13.81 6.27
CA PHE A 188 24.75 -13.26 7.14
C PHE A 188 23.41 -13.09 6.42
N ASP A 189 23.44 -12.66 5.15
CA ASP A 189 22.25 -12.58 4.29
C ASP A 189 21.66 -13.96 4.01
N ALA A 190 22.50 -14.96 3.76
CA ALA A 190 22.08 -16.35 3.60
C ALA A 190 21.40 -16.89 4.88
N LEU A 191 21.97 -16.63 6.06
CA LEU A 191 21.38 -17.02 7.34
C LEU A 191 20.02 -16.35 7.59
N ARG A 192 19.87 -15.07 7.24
CA ARG A 192 18.58 -14.35 7.33
C ARG A 192 17.53 -14.91 6.38
N ALA A 193 17.94 -15.35 5.20
CA ALA A 193 17.09 -16.02 4.22
C ALA A 193 16.77 -17.48 4.59
N GLY A 194 17.27 -17.99 5.72
CA GLY A 194 17.07 -19.37 6.14
C GLY A 194 18.00 -20.39 5.46
N ASN A 195 19.00 -19.93 4.70
CA ASN A 195 20.00 -20.79 4.11
C ASN A 195 21.12 -21.10 5.12
N PHE A 196 20.92 -22.16 5.91
CA PHE A 196 21.91 -22.65 6.88
C PHE A 196 23.02 -23.51 6.27
N SER A 197 23.10 -23.61 4.94
CA SER A 197 24.15 -24.38 4.23
C SER A 197 25.51 -23.69 4.30
N VAL A 198 25.55 -22.40 4.66
CA VAL A 198 26.76 -21.58 4.85
C VAL A 198 27.46 -21.84 6.19
N ARG A 199 27.07 -22.92 6.89
CA ARG A 199 27.58 -23.30 8.21
C ARG A 199 29.11 -23.45 8.22
N ASN A 200 29.74 -22.80 9.18
CA ASN A 200 31.15 -22.97 9.55
C ASN A 200 31.30 -22.71 11.07
N SER A 201 32.51 -22.82 11.61
CA SER A 201 32.78 -22.64 13.04
C SER A 201 32.40 -21.25 13.57
N LEU A 202 32.56 -20.19 12.77
CA LEU A 202 32.17 -18.82 13.16
C LEU A 202 30.65 -18.67 13.19
N VAL A 203 29.95 -19.23 12.18
CA VAL A 203 28.49 -19.24 12.10
C VAL A 203 27.86 -20.02 13.26
N GLU A 204 28.52 -21.09 13.70
CA GLU A 204 28.11 -21.84 14.89
C GLU A 204 28.21 -20.98 16.15
N CYS A 205 29.35 -20.30 16.36
CA CYS A 205 29.54 -19.46 17.53
C CYS A 205 28.67 -18.18 17.49
N PHE A 206 28.40 -17.65 16.30
CA PHE A 206 27.38 -16.62 16.07
C PHE A 206 26.00 -17.08 16.56
N GLY A 207 25.61 -18.31 16.22
CA GLY A 207 24.36 -18.92 16.68
C GLY A 207 24.27 -19.00 18.20
N GLU A 208 25.38 -19.38 18.87
CA GLU A 208 25.48 -19.37 20.34
C GLU A 208 25.32 -17.98 20.94
N CYS A 209 26.09 -17.02 20.46
CA CYS A 209 25.98 -15.64 20.92
C CYS A 209 24.54 -15.13 20.76
N PHE A 210 23.93 -15.38 19.60
CA PHE A 210 22.59 -14.90 19.30
C PHE A 210 21.56 -15.47 20.28
N VAL A 211 21.52 -16.79 20.48
CA VAL A 211 20.51 -17.40 21.36
C VAL A 211 20.72 -17.04 22.83
N LYS A 212 21.96 -16.82 23.27
CA LYS A 212 22.26 -16.32 24.62
C LYS A 212 21.80 -14.87 24.80
N ARG A 213 22.18 -13.98 23.89
CA ARG A 213 21.80 -12.55 23.95
C ARG A 213 20.31 -12.30 23.72
N ALA A 214 19.64 -13.15 22.95
CA ALA A 214 18.19 -13.13 22.79
C ALA A 214 17.43 -13.68 24.01
N GLY A 215 18.14 -14.27 24.98
CA GLY A 215 17.58 -14.83 26.21
C GLY A 215 16.97 -16.23 26.06
N PHE A 216 17.26 -16.92 24.96
CA PHE A 216 16.79 -18.29 24.70
C PHE A 216 17.66 -19.35 25.38
N MET A 217 18.94 -19.06 25.63
CA MET A 217 19.89 -19.98 26.28
C MET A 217 20.55 -19.31 27.49
N ASN A 218 20.71 -20.06 28.58
CA ASN A 218 21.44 -19.66 29.78
C ASN A 218 22.94 -19.96 29.65
N ASP A 219 23.77 -19.38 30.52
CA ASP A 219 25.23 -19.61 30.52
C ASP A 219 25.65 -21.05 30.82
N ASN A 220 24.78 -21.82 31.50
CA ASN A 220 24.97 -23.24 31.75
C ASN A 220 24.50 -24.15 30.59
N PHE A 221 24.28 -23.58 29.40
CA PHE A 221 23.84 -24.27 28.18
C PHE A 221 22.44 -24.89 28.26
N THR A 222 21.62 -24.51 29.24
CA THR A 222 20.20 -24.87 29.30
C THR A 222 19.34 -23.84 28.57
N PHE A 223 18.20 -24.28 28.01
CA PHE A 223 17.29 -23.41 27.27
C PHE A 223 16.21 -22.81 28.17
N ASN A 224 15.91 -21.54 27.96
CA ASN A 224 14.85 -20.83 28.65
C ASN A 224 13.50 -21.13 28.00
N ARG A 225 12.84 -22.19 28.49
CA ARG A 225 11.55 -22.66 28.00
C ARG A 225 10.51 -21.56 27.85
N ASP A 226 10.31 -20.75 28.88
CA ASP A 226 9.24 -19.75 28.89
C ASP A 226 9.54 -18.59 27.94
N THR A 227 10.81 -18.24 27.76
CA THR A 227 11.23 -17.22 26.80
C THR A 227 11.09 -17.72 25.36
N ILE A 228 11.49 -18.96 25.08
CA ILE A 228 11.32 -19.56 23.75
C ILE A 228 9.84 -19.73 23.41
N LEU A 229 9.02 -20.27 24.32
CA LEU A 229 7.59 -20.44 24.08
C LEU A 229 6.88 -19.10 23.88
N ARG A 230 7.20 -18.07 24.68
CA ARG A 230 6.69 -16.70 24.45
C ARG A 230 7.06 -16.16 23.08
N PHE A 231 8.29 -16.42 22.62
CA PHE A 231 8.71 -16.05 21.27
C PHE A 231 7.96 -16.85 20.20
N MET A 232 7.80 -18.15 20.39
CA MET A 232 7.06 -19.04 19.50
C MET A 232 5.58 -18.70 19.37
N TYR A 233 4.92 -18.29 20.47
CA TYR A 233 3.52 -17.86 20.46
C TYR A 233 3.29 -16.59 19.63
N ARG A 234 4.34 -15.87 19.22
CA ARG A 234 4.25 -14.76 18.26
C ARG A 234 3.98 -15.25 16.83
N PHE A 235 4.30 -16.51 16.53
CA PHE A 235 4.20 -17.11 15.19
C PHE A 235 3.28 -18.34 15.15
N ILE A 236 3.07 -19.01 16.28
CA ILE A 236 2.30 -20.27 16.38
C ILE A 236 1.20 -20.11 17.44
N SER A 237 -0.06 -20.05 16.99
CA SER A 237 -1.22 -19.87 17.87
C SER A 237 -1.62 -21.12 18.67
N SER A 238 -1.16 -22.31 18.25
CA SER A 238 -1.42 -23.56 18.98
C SER A 238 -0.41 -23.77 20.10
N LYS A 239 -0.94 -23.92 21.33
CA LYS A 239 -0.14 -24.23 22.51
C LYS A 239 0.59 -25.56 22.36
N GLU A 240 -0.10 -26.58 21.86
CA GLU A 240 0.49 -27.91 21.67
C GLU A 240 1.59 -27.89 20.60
N THR A 241 1.40 -27.14 19.51
CA THR A 241 2.40 -27.04 18.43
C THR A 241 3.65 -26.29 18.88
N ALA A 242 3.51 -25.18 19.62
CA ALA A 242 4.68 -24.47 20.13
C ALA A 242 5.46 -25.32 21.16
N GLU A 243 4.76 -26.06 22.03
CA GLU A 243 5.41 -26.99 22.97
C GLU A 243 6.09 -28.17 22.26
N MET A 244 5.50 -28.65 21.18
CA MET A 244 6.08 -29.71 20.34
C MET A 244 7.37 -29.23 19.66
N VAL A 245 7.37 -28.02 19.08
CA VAL A 245 8.58 -27.46 18.45
C VAL A 245 9.67 -27.20 19.49
N TYR A 246 9.32 -26.64 20.65
CA TYR A 246 10.27 -26.47 21.74
C TYR A 246 10.95 -27.80 22.09
N ARG A 247 10.16 -28.85 22.41
CA ARG A 247 10.69 -30.18 22.75
C ARG A 247 11.55 -30.76 21.64
N ASN A 248 11.07 -30.74 20.40
CA ASN A 248 11.79 -31.30 19.26
C ASN A 248 13.13 -30.59 19.00
N CYS A 249 13.20 -29.29 19.27
CA CYS A 249 14.42 -28.52 19.06
C CYS A 249 15.35 -28.50 20.29
N THR A 250 14.90 -28.84 21.51
CA THR A 250 15.73 -28.74 22.73
C THR A 250 16.06 -30.06 23.43
N ASP A 251 15.28 -31.13 23.26
CA ASP A 251 15.39 -32.33 24.11
C ASP A 251 16.59 -33.24 23.77
N ASN A 252 17.14 -33.15 22.54
CA ASN A 252 18.19 -34.04 22.04
C ASN A 252 19.53 -33.34 21.73
N VAL A 253 19.76 -32.17 22.32
CA VAL A 253 20.96 -31.36 22.00
C VAL A 253 22.07 -31.67 23.00
N GLN A 254 23.17 -32.28 22.54
CA GLN A 254 24.37 -32.45 23.38
C GLN A 254 25.06 -31.09 23.56
N PRO A 255 25.35 -30.62 24.79
CA PRO A 255 26.01 -29.34 25.03
C PRO A 255 27.51 -29.41 24.70
N THR A 256 27.91 -28.74 23.64
CA THR A 256 29.28 -28.41 23.26
C THR A 256 29.32 -26.95 22.80
N TYR A 257 30.48 -26.30 22.94
CA TYR A 257 30.69 -24.92 22.52
C TYR A 257 30.32 -24.74 21.02
N CYS A 258 29.59 -23.68 20.72
CA CYS A 258 29.13 -23.20 19.42
C CYS A 258 28.11 -24.09 18.67
N VAL A 259 28.26 -25.41 18.68
CA VAL A 259 27.46 -26.33 17.84
C VAL A 259 26.02 -26.48 18.34
N THR A 260 25.83 -26.64 19.65
CA THR A 260 24.53 -26.92 20.30
C THR A 260 23.52 -25.80 20.07
N ALA A 261 23.96 -24.56 20.25
CA ALA A 261 23.10 -23.40 20.12
C ALA A 261 22.69 -23.13 18.66
N PHE A 262 23.61 -23.36 17.72
CA PHE A 262 23.34 -23.22 16.30
C PHE A 262 22.28 -24.21 15.79
N GLU A 263 22.30 -25.47 16.24
CA GLU A 263 21.28 -26.44 15.83
C GLU A 263 19.88 -26.06 16.37
N VAL A 264 19.78 -25.46 17.55
CA VAL A 264 18.49 -24.96 18.08
C VAL A 264 18.03 -23.72 17.34
N TYR A 265 18.93 -22.77 17.08
CA TYR A 265 18.66 -21.59 16.24
C TYR A 265 18.13 -22.00 14.86
N LYS A 266 18.84 -22.91 14.18
CA LYS A 266 18.47 -23.48 12.89
C LYS A 266 17.13 -24.21 12.93
N CYS A 267 16.87 -25.03 13.96
CA CYS A 267 15.62 -25.79 14.11
C CYS A 267 14.41 -24.86 14.27
N ILE A 268 14.52 -23.86 15.16
CA ILE A 268 13.47 -22.87 15.39
C ILE A 268 13.27 -22.01 14.14
N ALA A 269 14.35 -21.54 13.51
CA ALA A 269 14.29 -20.71 12.32
C ALA A 269 13.69 -21.44 11.11
N MET A 270 14.08 -22.68 10.84
CA MET A 270 13.48 -23.46 9.74
C MET A 270 11.99 -23.73 9.94
N LEU A 271 11.54 -23.94 11.18
CA LEU A 271 10.12 -24.15 11.48
C LEU A 271 9.31 -22.85 11.38
N VAL A 272 9.88 -21.71 11.76
CA VAL A 272 9.26 -20.38 11.57
C VAL A 272 9.21 -20.00 10.08
N ILE A 273 10.27 -20.30 9.32
CA ILE A 273 10.34 -20.05 7.87
C ILE A 273 9.40 -20.99 7.11
N ALA A 274 9.32 -22.27 7.45
CA ALA A 274 8.37 -23.20 6.84
C ALA A 274 6.89 -22.85 7.11
N LEU A 275 6.59 -22.17 8.22
CA LEU A 275 5.27 -21.61 8.53
C LEU A 275 5.05 -20.20 7.93
N GLY A 276 6.12 -19.50 7.55
CA GLY A 276 6.13 -18.13 7.03
C GLY A 276 6.44 -17.98 5.52
N THR A 277 6.71 -19.07 4.80
CA THR A 277 7.00 -19.11 3.36
C THR A 277 5.87 -18.61 2.46
N VAL A 278 4.69 -18.34 3.00
CA VAL A 278 3.60 -17.66 2.29
C VAL A 278 3.82 -16.14 2.17
N LEU A 279 4.65 -15.53 3.03
CA LEU A 279 4.79 -14.06 3.10
C LEU A 279 6.07 -13.50 2.43
N LEU A 280 7.13 -14.31 2.31
CA LEU A 280 8.44 -13.86 1.78
C LEU A 280 8.54 -13.86 0.25
N LEU A 281 7.56 -14.43 -0.47
CA LEU A 281 7.51 -14.39 -1.94
C LEU A 281 7.11 -13.00 -2.50
N LEU A 282 6.76 -12.02 -1.65
CA LEU A 282 6.32 -10.68 -2.09
C LEU A 282 7.32 -9.54 -1.82
N ALA A 283 8.48 -9.79 -1.20
CA ALA A 283 9.45 -8.74 -0.86
C ALA A 283 10.71 -8.74 -1.75
N GLY A 284 10.57 -9.15 -3.00
CA GLY A 284 11.67 -9.25 -3.97
C GLY A 284 11.78 -8.05 -4.91
N THR A 285 11.87 -6.81 -4.41
CA THR A 285 12.44 -5.70 -5.18
C THR A 285 13.41 -4.92 -4.30
N GLY A 286 14.69 -5.26 -4.38
CA GLY A 286 15.74 -4.42 -3.83
C GLY A 286 15.83 -3.13 -4.64
N CYS A 287 15.52 -1.98 -4.03
CA CYS A 287 15.78 -0.69 -4.65
C CYS A 287 17.29 -0.44 -4.76
N HIS A 288 17.73 -0.05 -5.95
CA HIS A 288 19.10 0.38 -6.28
C HIS A 288 19.55 1.52 -5.35
N ALA A 289 20.42 1.22 -4.37
CA ALA A 289 20.97 2.20 -3.42
C ALA A 289 22.27 2.86 -3.97
N GLN A 290 22.20 3.49 -5.13
CA GLN A 290 23.39 4.00 -5.83
C GLN A 290 23.82 5.41 -5.39
N ASP A 291 22.90 6.24 -4.90
CA ASP A 291 23.14 7.68 -4.69
C ASP A 291 23.99 8.04 -3.45
N PHE A 292 24.09 7.14 -2.46
CA PHE A 292 24.80 7.41 -1.20
C PHE A 292 26.20 6.79 -1.13
N LYS A 293 26.49 5.82 -1.99
CA LYS A 293 27.70 5.00 -1.89
C LYS A 293 28.97 5.84 -1.97
N GLY A 294 29.02 6.83 -2.87
CA GLY A 294 30.19 7.70 -3.04
C GLY A 294 30.45 8.63 -1.86
N ALA A 295 29.40 9.19 -1.24
CA ALA A 295 29.53 10.03 -0.05
C ALA A 295 30.00 9.21 1.15
N ILE A 296 29.43 8.01 1.34
CA ILE A 296 29.84 7.08 2.40
C ILE A 296 31.29 6.65 2.21
N ASP A 297 31.66 6.14 1.04
CA ASP A 297 33.02 5.65 0.78
C ASP A 297 34.07 6.77 1.00
N HIS A 298 33.75 8.02 0.66
CA HIS A 298 34.62 9.18 0.89
C HIS A 298 34.72 9.55 2.37
N CYS A 299 33.59 9.75 3.06
CA CYS A 299 33.59 10.17 4.46
C CYS A 299 34.13 9.07 5.39
N THR A 300 33.87 7.80 5.09
CA THR A 300 34.44 6.68 5.85
C THR A 300 35.96 6.71 5.79
N LYS A 301 36.52 7.04 4.63
CA LYS A 301 37.97 7.15 4.44
C LYS A 301 38.55 8.38 5.15
N ASP A 302 37.90 9.53 5.04
CA ASP A 302 38.40 10.79 5.59
C ASP A 302 38.40 10.82 7.13
N PHE A 303 37.48 10.08 7.76
CA PHE A 303 37.35 9.99 9.21
C PHE A 303 37.85 8.65 9.78
N GLU A 304 38.39 7.76 8.94
CA GLU A 304 38.82 6.40 9.31
C GLU A 304 37.73 5.65 10.11
N MET A 305 36.48 5.79 9.69
CA MET A 305 35.33 5.25 10.41
C MET A 305 35.30 3.74 10.38
N ASP A 306 34.90 3.15 11.52
CA ASP A 306 34.55 1.75 11.58
C ASP A 306 33.30 1.49 10.71
N MET A 307 33.39 0.52 9.80
CA MET A 307 32.30 0.15 8.92
C MET A 307 31.06 -0.31 9.69
N ASP A 308 31.20 -0.84 10.91
CA ASP A 308 30.07 -1.22 11.74
C ASP A 308 29.30 0.00 12.27
N ILE A 309 30.00 1.10 12.60
CA ILE A 309 29.37 2.38 12.97
C ILE A 309 28.66 2.97 11.75
N VAL A 310 29.31 2.96 10.58
CA VAL A 310 28.72 3.44 9.32
C VAL A 310 27.43 2.68 8.98
N VAL A 311 27.42 1.36 9.17
CA VAL A 311 26.24 0.52 8.95
C VAL A 311 25.15 0.83 9.98
N SER A 312 25.50 1.02 11.25
CA SER A 312 24.55 1.34 12.32
C SER A 312 23.83 2.67 12.05
N LEU A 313 24.58 3.72 11.70
CA LEU A 313 24.06 5.04 11.34
C LEU A 313 23.21 5.02 10.06
N LYS A 314 23.53 4.14 9.10
CA LYS A 314 22.71 3.95 7.89
C LYS A 314 21.31 3.42 8.21
N TYR A 315 21.17 2.62 9.28
CA TYR A 315 19.91 2.00 9.68
C TYR A 315 19.22 2.72 10.85
N GLY A 316 19.69 3.90 11.23
CA GLY A 316 19.05 4.74 12.25
C GLY A 316 19.37 4.35 13.69
N ASP A 317 20.45 3.61 13.92
CA ASP A 317 20.98 3.40 15.27
C ASP A 317 21.99 4.51 15.61
N PHE A 318 21.56 5.40 16.51
CA PHE A 318 22.31 6.56 16.99
C PHE A 318 22.75 6.40 18.46
N THR A 319 22.76 5.17 18.98
CA THR A 319 23.11 4.92 20.39
C THR A 319 24.57 5.23 20.70
N GLU A 320 25.47 5.01 19.74
CA GLU A 320 26.85 5.46 19.80
C GLU A 320 26.97 6.87 19.22
N ARG A 321 27.41 7.82 20.06
CA ARG A 321 27.59 9.22 19.71
C ARG A 321 28.89 9.73 20.31
N ASP A 322 29.79 10.15 19.43
CA ASP A 322 31.05 10.79 19.79
C ASP A 322 31.39 11.89 18.75
N PRO A 323 32.41 12.74 19.01
CA PRO A 323 32.76 13.82 18.09
C PRO A 323 33.17 13.36 16.67
N LEU A 324 33.71 12.16 16.52
CA LEU A 324 34.11 11.60 15.23
C LEU A 324 32.87 11.22 14.41
N ILE A 325 31.89 10.57 15.05
CA ILE A 325 30.58 10.24 14.47
C ILE A 325 29.83 11.51 14.07
N GLU A 326 29.85 12.54 14.92
CA GLU A 326 29.22 13.82 14.61
C GLU A 326 29.83 14.46 13.36
N CYS A 327 31.15 14.46 13.24
CA CYS A 327 31.80 15.05 12.06
C CYS A 327 31.67 14.16 10.81
N PHE A 328 31.63 12.83 10.97
CA PHE A 328 31.35 11.91 9.87
C PHE A 328 29.95 12.13 9.28
N THR A 329 28.93 12.28 10.13
CA THR A 329 27.55 12.54 9.66
C THR A 329 27.41 13.93 9.02
N GLU A 330 28.14 14.94 9.50
CA GLU A 330 28.25 16.23 8.81
C GLU A 330 28.87 16.10 7.42
N CYS A 331 29.96 15.33 7.30
CA CYS A 331 30.56 15.02 6.01
C CYS A 331 29.57 14.34 5.06
N LEU A 332 28.81 13.35 5.56
CA LEU A 332 27.79 12.68 4.77
C LEU A 332 26.73 13.66 4.27
N MET A 333 26.23 14.53 5.15
CA MET A 333 25.21 15.53 4.81
C MET A 333 25.70 16.48 3.70
N LYS A 334 26.97 16.89 3.75
CA LYS A 334 27.57 17.75 2.72
C LYS A 334 27.84 17.02 1.42
N LYS A 335 28.45 15.84 1.48
CA LYS A 335 28.84 15.08 0.29
C LYS A 335 27.65 14.51 -0.46
N SER A 336 26.56 14.23 0.25
CA SER A 336 25.27 13.88 -0.34
C SER A 336 24.47 15.10 -0.83
N GLY A 337 24.96 16.33 -0.59
CA GLY A 337 24.33 17.57 -1.06
C GLY A 337 23.11 18.03 -0.26
N PHE A 338 22.83 17.42 0.90
CA PHE A 338 21.75 17.81 1.80
C PHE A 338 22.11 19.04 2.64
N MET A 339 23.40 19.28 2.88
CA MET A 339 23.92 20.44 3.59
C MET A 339 24.93 21.17 2.70
N TYR A 340 24.89 22.50 2.69
CA TYR A 340 25.86 23.34 2.01
C TYR A 340 27.02 23.72 2.94
N ASP A 341 28.08 24.31 2.37
CA ASP A 341 29.25 24.74 3.15
C ASP A 341 28.97 25.88 4.14
N ASP A 342 27.91 26.64 3.89
CA ASP A 342 27.40 27.68 4.81
C ASP A 342 26.45 27.13 5.89
N TYR A 343 26.34 25.79 5.99
CA TYR A 343 25.50 25.06 6.95
C TYR A 343 24.00 25.22 6.75
N THR A 344 23.57 25.77 5.61
CA THR A 344 22.17 25.73 5.20
C THR A 344 21.83 24.38 4.55
N TYR A 345 20.55 24.03 4.52
CA TYR A 345 20.09 22.72 4.04
C TYR A 345 19.40 22.81 2.68
N ASN A 346 19.65 21.83 1.82
CA ASN A 346 19.04 21.71 0.50
C ASN A 346 17.62 21.12 0.62
N LYS A 347 16.64 22.02 0.77
CA LYS A 347 15.21 21.70 0.90
C LYS A 347 14.72 20.70 -0.14
N THR A 348 14.96 20.99 -1.42
CA THR A 348 14.46 20.18 -2.55
C THR A 348 15.01 18.76 -2.50
N LEU A 349 16.30 18.61 -2.17
CA LEU A 349 16.95 17.31 -2.17
C LEU A 349 16.54 16.46 -0.96
N ILE A 350 16.40 17.07 0.22
CA ILE A 350 15.94 16.37 1.44
C ILE A 350 14.48 15.90 1.27
N ILE A 351 13.59 16.77 0.79
CA ILE A 351 12.19 16.41 0.54
C ILE A 351 12.10 15.36 -0.57
N GLY A 352 12.84 15.53 -1.67
CA GLY A 352 12.86 14.56 -2.76
C GLY A 352 13.39 13.19 -2.34
N PHE A 353 14.36 13.15 -1.42
CA PHE A 353 14.85 11.91 -0.84
C PHE A 353 13.83 11.26 0.09
N ALA A 354 13.23 12.03 1.01
CA ALA A 354 12.16 11.54 1.89
C ALA A 354 10.93 11.05 1.10
N GLY A 355 10.60 11.73 -0.01
CA GLY A 355 9.52 11.38 -0.92
C GLY A 355 9.69 10.07 -1.69
N ARG A 356 10.87 9.44 -1.62
CA ARG A 356 11.04 8.04 -2.09
C ARG A 356 10.34 7.03 -1.18
N TYR A 357 10.08 7.41 0.07
CA TYR A 357 9.57 6.54 1.13
C TYR A 357 8.25 7.06 1.75
N LEU A 358 7.94 8.35 1.58
CA LEU A 358 6.81 9.04 2.19
C LEU A 358 5.95 9.74 1.14
N GLU A 359 4.67 9.97 1.46
CA GLU A 359 3.79 10.83 0.67
C GLU A 359 4.28 12.30 0.67
N PRO A 360 3.88 13.13 -0.31
CA PRO A 360 4.41 14.50 -0.46
C PRO A 360 4.31 15.37 0.80
N GLU A 361 3.22 15.23 1.57
CA GLU A 361 3.02 15.95 2.82
C GLU A 361 3.96 15.48 3.93
N GLY A 362 4.19 14.17 4.05
CA GLY A 362 5.14 13.60 5.02
C GLY A 362 6.58 13.92 4.67
N ALA A 363 6.92 13.90 3.37
CA ALA A 363 8.25 14.32 2.89
C ALA A 363 8.53 15.80 3.16
N GLN A 364 7.51 16.66 3.02
CA GLN A 364 7.57 18.07 3.39
C GLN A 364 7.75 18.24 4.91
N ALA A 365 7.03 17.45 5.72
CA ALA A 365 7.13 17.46 7.18
C ALA A 365 8.52 17.06 7.69
N VAL A 366 9.21 16.13 7.04
CA VAL A 366 10.60 15.77 7.39
C VAL A 366 11.53 16.98 7.34
N TYR A 367 11.41 17.83 6.31
CA TYR A 367 12.23 19.04 6.23
C TYR A 367 11.79 20.07 7.26
N ASP A 368 10.48 20.35 7.34
CA ASP A 368 9.95 21.42 8.18
C ASP A 368 10.16 21.14 9.69
N ASN A 369 10.18 19.87 10.11
CA ASN A 369 10.46 19.50 11.51
C ASN A 369 11.94 19.51 11.88
N CYS A 370 12.84 19.43 10.89
CA CYS A 370 14.27 19.27 11.13
C CYS A 370 15.10 20.53 10.81
N ILE A 371 14.58 21.45 10.00
CA ILE A 371 15.30 22.64 9.51
C ILE A 371 15.91 23.52 10.61
N ASP A 372 15.27 23.57 11.79
CA ASP A 372 15.73 24.42 12.90
C ASP A 372 16.66 23.68 13.90
N ARG A 373 17.08 22.45 13.60
CA ARG A 373 18.00 21.67 14.46
C ARG A 373 19.45 22.09 14.25
N PHE A 374 19.89 23.07 15.03
CA PHE A 374 21.28 23.52 15.06
C PHE A 374 22.02 23.04 16.31
N GLY A 375 23.25 22.58 16.11
CA GLY A 375 24.18 22.16 17.15
C GLY A 375 25.11 23.27 17.63
N GLN A 376 25.82 23.03 18.73
CA GLN A 376 26.84 23.96 19.23
C GLN A 376 28.06 24.05 18.30
N THR A 377 28.29 23.00 17.51
CA THR A 377 29.35 22.94 16.50
C THR A 377 28.75 22.54 15.15
N VAL A 378 29.53 22.75 14.09
CA VAL A 378 29.21 22.32 12.73
C VAL A 378 28.92 20.82 12.66
N CYS A 379 29.76 20.00 13.30
CA CYS A 379 29.59 18.55 13.34
C CYS A 379 28.29 18.16 14.06
N VAL A 380 27.99 18.81 15.19
CA VAL A 380 26.74 18.58 15.92
C VAL A 380 25.53 18.97 15.06
N THR A 381 25.60 20.08 14.32
CA THR A 381 24.54 20.51 13.40
C THR A 381 24.29 19.50 12.27
N GLY A 382 25.35 18.89 11.73
CA GLY A 382 25.23 17.81 10.75
C GLY A 382 24.58 16.56 11.33
N PHE A 383 25.04 16.13 12.50
CA PHE A 383 24.52 14.96 13.21
C PHE A 383 23.04 15.12 13.61
N GLU A 384 22.68 16.24 14.24
CA GLU A 384 21.31 16.49 14.71
C GLU A 384 20.30 16.52 13.54
N MET A 385 20.70 17.09 12.40
CA MET A 385 19.87 17.03 11.18
C MET A 385 19.77 15.62 10.63
N TYR A 386 20.89 14.90 10.52
CA TYR A 386 20.92 13.54 9.99
C TYR A 386 20.05 12.59 10.84
N GLN A 387 20.19 12.66 12.17
CA GLN A 387 19.36 11.93 13.11
C GLN A 387 17.89 12.34 13.02
N CYS A 388 17.58 13.64 12.98
CA CYS A 388 16.21 14.13 12.88
C CYS A 388 15.52 13.65 11.59
N ILE A 389 16.22 13.65 10.46
CA ILE A 389 15.68 13.13 9.19
C ILE A 389 15.34 11.65 9.34
N HIS A 390 16.22 10.84 9.94
CA HIS A 390 15.95 9.41 10.18
C HIS A 390 14.77 9.21 11.13
N GLU A 391 14.77 9.86 12.29
CA GLU A 391 13.70 9.73 13.29
C GLU A 391 12.35 10.20 12.74
N THR A 392 12.32 11.34 12.05
CA THR A 392 11.10 11.92 11.48
C THR A 392 10.62 11.11 10.28
N ALA A 393 11.53 10.64 9.42
CA ALA A 393 11.13 9.77 8.31
C ALA A 393 10.58 8.45 8.83
N VAL A 394 11.16 7.89 9.89
CA VAL A 394 10.65 6.69 10.57
C VAL A 394 9.30 6.98 11.24
N SER A 395 9.11 8.11 11.92
CA SER A 395 7.83 8.46 12.56
C SER A 395 6.72 8.76 11.56
N GLU A 396 7.04 9.48 10.47
CA GLU A 396 6.12 9.75 9.36
C GLU A 396 5.82 8.46 8.60
N TRP A 397 6.78 7.56 8.44
CA TRP A 397 6.55 6.22 7.87
C TRP A 397 5.65 5.38 8.77
N PHE A 398 5.85 5.39 10.09
CA PHE A 398 4.94 4.76 11.05
C PHE A 398 3.55 5.41 11.04
N CYS A 399 3.44 6.73 10.86
CA CYS A 399 2.17 7.44 10.75
C CYS A 399 1.45 7.20 9.41
N VAL A 400 2.18 7.12 8.30
CA VAL A 400 1.65 6.71 6.98
C VAL A 400 1.17 5.28 7.07
N THR A 401 1.96 4.37 7.66
CA THR A 401 1.53 2.98 7.90
C THR A 401 0.31 2.92 8.82
N MET A 402 0.22 3.78 9.84
CA MET A 402 -0.93 3.88 10.76
C MET A 402 -2.18 4.53 10.13
N LYS A 403 -2.00 5.51 9.22
CA LYS A 403 -3.06 6.05 8.37
C LYS A 403 -3.51 4.99 7.37
N LEU A 404 -2.60 4.25 6.73
CA LEU A 404 -2.87 3.08 5.89
C LEU A 404 -3.48 1.90 6.67
N LEU A 405 -3.41 1.88 8.00
CA LEU A 405 -4.05 0.91 8.91
C LEU A 405 -5.47 1.32 9.31
N LEU A 406 -5.73 2.63 9.47
CA LEU A 406 -7.04 3.19 9.80
C LEU A 406 -7.92 3.39 8.56
N VAL A 407 -7.32 3.74 7.42
CA VAL A 407 -8.00 3.99 6.15
C VAL A 407 -8.72 2.74 5.63
N PRO A 408 -8.22 1.49 5.69
CA PRO A 408 -8.95 0.27 5.31
C PRO A 408 -10.06 -0.12 6.29
N VAL A 409 -9.92 0.20 7.58
CA VAL A 409 -10.97 -0.04 8.60
C VAL A 409 -12.11 0.97 8.42
N LEU A 410 -11.78 2.24 8.13
CA LEU A 410 -12.73 3.25 7.67
C LEU A 410 -13.28 2.95 6.27
N LEU A 411 -12.48 2.40 5.34
CA LEU A 411 -12.92 2.00 4.01
C LEU A 411 -13.82 0.77 4.06
N ALA A 412 -13.59 -0.20 4.94
CA ALA A 412 -14.50 -1.31 5.16
C ALA A 412 -15.84 -0.85 5.76
N ALA A 413 -15.83 0.24 6.54
CA ALA A 413 -17.05 0.94 6.94
C ALA A 413 -17.68 1.76 5.79
N LEU A 414 -16.87 2.33 4.88
CA LEU A 414 -17.27 3.04 3.66
C LEU A 414 -17.58 2.12 2.46
N VAL A 415 -17.35 0.80 2.51
CA VAL A 415 -17.82 -0.12 1.44
C VAL A 415 -19.36 -0.19 1.43
N ALA A 416 -20.03 0.39 2.44
CA ALA A 416 -21.45 0.71 2.41
C ALA A 416 -21.80 2.11 1.83
N ALA A 417 -20.82 2.93 1.44
CA ALA A 417 -20.98 4.27 0.86
C ALA A 417 -19.82 4.62 -0.10
N GLN A 418 -20.05 4.54 -1.42
CA GLN A 418 -19.04 4.88 -2.44
C GLN A 418 -18.57 6.35 -2.33
N PRO A 419 -17.25 6.63 -2.45
CA PRO A 419 -16.73 8.00 -2.36
C PRO A 419 -17.02 8.81 -3.63
N LEU A 420 -17.17 10.13 -3.45
CA LEU A 420 -17.33 11.12 -4.52
C LEU A 420 -16.05 11.23 -5.37
N THR A 421 -16.16 11.73 -6.60
CA THR A 421 -14.97 12.04 -7.44
C THR A 421 -14.25 13.31 -6.93
N ASP A 422 -12.94 13.43 -7.17
CA ASP A 422 -12.11 14.55 -6.68
C ASP A 422 -12.67 15.94 -7.07
N ASP A 423 -13.26 16.05 -8.27
CA ASP A 423 -13.91 17.29 -8.73
C ASP A 423 -15.21 17.61 -7.97
N GLN A 424 -15.95 16.58 -7.56
CA GLN A 424 -17.15 16.74 -6.74
C GLN A 424 -16.77 17.10 -5.30
N MET A 425 -15.67 16.55 -4.78
CA MET A 425 -15.12 16.91 -3.48
C MET A 425 -14.63 18.36 -3.46
N LYS A 426 -13.85 18.80 -4.46
CA LYS A 426 -13.40 20.20 -4.57
C LYS A 426 -14.57 21.19 -4.68
N LYS A 427 -15.65 20.79 -5.36
CA LYS A 427 -16.86 21.62 -5.49
C LYS A 427 -17.64 21.71 -4.18
N ALA A 428 -17.78 20.60 -3.46
CA ALA A 428 -18.37 20.56 -2.12
C ALA A 428 -17.54 21.35 -1.09
N GLU A 429 -16.22 21.23 -1.13
CA GLU A 429 -15.29 22.06 -0.34
C GLU A 429 -15.44 23.55 -0.66
N GLY A 430 -15.59 23.90 -1.94
CA GLY A 430 -15.87 25.28 -2.36
C GLY A 430 -17.16 25.84 -1.77
N PHE A 431 -18.23 25.04 -1.72
CA PHE A 431 -19.49 25.44 -1.09
C PHE A 431 -19.36 25.62 0.42
N ALA A 432 -18.67 24.69 1.09
CA ALA A 432 -18.42 24.76 2.52
C ALA A 432 -17.58 25.99 2.89
N LEU A 433 -16.49 26.27 2.15
CA LEU A 433 -15.65 27.45 2.37
C LEU A 433 -16.43 28.75 2.14
N GLY A 434 -17.22 28.84 1.07
CA GLY A 434 -18.06 30.01 0.80
C GLY A 434 -19.11 30.27 1.89
N CYS A 435 -19.64 29.22 2.52
CA CYS A 435 -20.57 29.36 3.64
C CYS A 435 -19.85 29.68 4.97
N LEU A 436 -18.64 29.17 5.21
CA LEU A 436 -17.86 29.48 6.41
C LEU A 436 -17.52 30.98 6.54
N GLU A 437 -17.35 31.69 5.43
CA GLU A 437 -17.12 33.14 5.45
C GLU A 437 -18.30 33.92 6.09
N GLN A 438 -19.52 33.39 5.99
CA GLN A 438 -20.73 33.99 6.55
C GLN A 438 -20.92 33.66 8.04
N TYR A 439 -20.39 32.52 8.50
CA TYR A 439 -20.57 32.01 9.86
C TYR A 439 -19.21 31.85 10.56
N LYS A 440 -18.56 32.98 10.87
CA LYS A 440 -17.20 33.07 11.45
C LYS A 440 -17.03 32.39 12.82
N GLY A 441 -18.14 32.04 13.50
CA GLY A 441 -18.13 31.26 14.74
C GLY A 441 -17.84 29.78 14.52
N LEU A 442 -17.91 29.29 13.28
CA LEU A 442 -17.64 27.91 12.92
C LEU A 442 -16.15 27.73 12.57
N ASN A 443 -15.54 26.70 13.14
CA ASN A 443 -14.17 26.28 12.83
C ASN A 443 -14.19 24.94 12.07
N LYS A 444 -13.01 24.47 11.63
CA LYS A 444 -12.88 23.21 10.90
C LYS A 444 -13.36 21.99 11.71
N GLU A 445 -13.34 22.06 13.04
CA GLU A 445 -13.75 20.96 13.92
C GLU A 445 -15.27 20.74 13.85
N HIS A 446 -16.08 21.81 13.78
CA HIS A 446 -17.54 21.68 13.61
C HIS A 446 -17.93 21.02 12.27
N LEU A 447 -17.16 21.26 11.20
CA LEU A 447 -17.38 20.61 9.90
C LEU A 447 -17.05 19.12 9.91
N VAL A 448 -15.98 18.74 10.63
CA VAL A 448 -15.60 17.34 10.79
C VAL A 448 -16.69 16.57 11.54
N LEU A 449 -17.27 17.15 12.59
CA LEU A 449 -18.38 16.53 13.33
C LEU A 449 -19.62 16.30 12.46
N LEU A 450 -19.97 17.28 11.61
CA LEU A 450 -21.09 17.16 10.68
C LEU A 450 -20.87 16.07 9.62
N ARG A 451 -19.65 15.99 9.07
CA ARG A 451 -19.27 14.95 8.10
C ARG A 451 -19.28 13.55 8.71
N ASP A 452 -18.81 13.43 9.95
CA ASP A 452 -18.70 12.16 10.65
C ASP A 452 -20.05 11.72 11.27
N GLY A 453 -21.10 12.55 11.13
CA GLY A 453 -22.45 12.28 11.61
C GLY A 453 -22.64 12.48 13.11
N ASP A 454 -21.69 13.15 13.77
CA ASP A 454 -21.78 13.51 15.18
C ASP A 454 -22.57 14.82 15.33
N PHE A 455 -23.89 14.69 15.45
CA PHE A 455 -24.80 15.81 15.63
C PHE A 455 -24.92 16.29 17.10
N SER A 456 -24.07 15.80 18.02
CA SER A 456 -24.17 16.10 19.45
C SER A 456 -23.89 17.55 19.82
N LYS A 457 -23.22 18.31 18.93
CA LYS A 457 -22.81 19.71 19.14
C LYS A 457 -23.37 20.67 18.10
N VAL A 458 -24.51 20.34 17.47
CA VAL A 458 -25.12 21.19 16.44
C VAL A 458 -25.87 22.36 17.07
N ASP A 459 -25.28 23.56 16.96
CA ASP A 459 -25.88 24.82 17.38
C ASP A 459 -26.65 25.53 16.24
N ALA A 460 -27.22 26.70 16.53
CA ALA A 460 -28.03 27.45 15.55
C ALA A 460 -27.22 27.88 14.33
N ASP A 461 -25.95 28.28 14.52
CA ASP A 461 -25.06 28.70 13.44
C ASP A 461 -24.71 27.50 12.54
N THR A 462 -24.48 26.32 13.12
CA THR A 462 -24.25 25.07 12.39
C THR A 462 -25.45 24.69 11.54
N LYS A 463 -26.69 24.83 12.06
CA LYS A 463 -27.92 24.57 11.29
C LYS A 463 -28.07 25.52 10.10
N CYS A 464 -27.74 26.79 10.31
CA CYS A 464 -27.81 27.78 9.23
C CYS A 464 -26.65 27.66 8.22
N PHE A 465 -25.48 27.16 8.65
CA PHE A 465 -24.42 26.74 7.73
C PHE A 465 -24.90 25.62 6.81
N LEU A 466 -25.57 24.59 7.34
CA LEU A 466 -26.14 23.50 6.52
C LEU A 466 -27.17 24.02 5.50
N ARG A 467 -27.99 25.00 5.90
CA ARG A 467 -28.90 25.69 4.97
C ARG A 467 -28.14 26.37 3.84
N CYS A 468 -27.11 27.16 4.16
CA CYS A 468 -26.27 27.82 3.16
C CYS A 468 -25.65 26.81 2.20
N PHE A 469 -25.10 25.71 2.75
CA PHE A 469 -24.47 24.65 1.96
C PHE A 469 -25.46 24.00 0.99
N LEU A 470 -26.65 23.61 1.46
CA LEU A 470 -27.67 22.99 0.61
C LEU A 470 -28.18 23.95 -0.48
N GLN A 471 -28.21 25.25 -0.21
CA GLN A 471 -28.57 26.26 -1.21
C GLN A 471 -27.49 26.38 -2.30
N GLN A 472 -26.22 26.46 -1.92
CA GLN A 472 -25.11 26.50 -2.88
C GLN A 472 -25.00 25.20 -3.70
N ALA A 473 -25.30 24.06 -3.08
CA ALA A 473 -25.33 22.76 -3.72
C ALA A 473 -26.64 22.48 -4.51
N ASN A 474 -27.59 23.43 -4.53
CA ASN A 474 -28.89 23.36 -5.20
C ASN A 474 -29.84 22.25 -4.69
N PHE A 475 -29.58 21.68 -3.52
CA PHE A 475 -30.51 20.75 -2.84
C PHE A 475 -31.63 21.48 -2.12
N MET A 476 -31.50 22.79 -1.92
CA MET A 476 -32.48 23.65 -1.28
C MET A 476 -32.60 24.96 -2.06
N ASP A 477 -33.80 25.52 -2.16
CA ASP A 477 -34.01 26.83 -2.76
C ASP A 477 -33.82 27.99 -1.76
N ALA A 478 -33.91 29.23 -2.25
CA ALA A 478 -33.76 30.43 -1.43
C ALA A 478 -34.78 30.51 -0.28
N SER A 479 -35.96 29.90 -0.44
CA SER A 479 -37.04 29.88 0.54
C SER A 479 -36.85 28.83 1.65
N GLY A 480 -35.87 27.93 1.50
CA GLY A 480 -35.62 26.85 2.44
C GLY A 480 -36.34 25.54 2.10
N LYS A 481 -36.91 25.43 0.90
CA LYS A 481 -37.59 24.21 0.44
C LYS A 481 -36.60 23.29 -0.28
N LEU A 482 -36.66 22.00 0.03
CA LEU A 482 -35.81 20.98 -0.60
C LEU A 482 -36.20 20.71 -2.05
N GLN A 483 -35.20 20.62 -2.93
CA GLN A 483 -35.35 20.30 -4.34
C GLN A 483 -35.34 18.78 -4.54
N ASN A 484 -36.48 18.14 -4.30
CA ASN A 484 -36.60 16.67 -4.34
C ASN A 484 -36.23 16.06 -5.71
N ASP A 485 -36.67 16.67 -6.82
CA ASP A 485 -36.39 16.14 -8.15
C ASP A 485 -34.88 16.18 -8.47
N TYR A 486 -34.23 17.28 -8.09
CA TYR A 486 -32.77 17.43 -8.20
C TYR A 486 -32.02 16.44 -7.31
N ALA A 487 -32.50 16.24 -6.08
CA ALA A 487 -31.93 15.25 -5.16
C ALA A 487 -32.07 13.82 -5.71
N VAL A 488 -33.22 13.46 -6.30
CA VAL A 488 -33.41 12.16 -6.96
C VAL A 488 -32.47 12.00 -8.13
N GLU A 489 -32.37 12.98 -9.01
CA GLU A 489 -31.47 12.93 -10.17
C GLU A 489 -30.01 12.73 -9.74
N ARG A 490 -29.54 13.48 -8.75
CA ARG A 490 -28.15 13.40 -8.27
C ARG A 490 -27.84 12.14 -7.49
N LEU A 491 -28.73 11.69 -6.61
CA LEU A 491 -28.50 10.48 -5.80
C LEU A 491 -28.73 9.19 -6.60
N SER A 492 -29.44 9.24 -7.73
CA SER A 492 -29.64 8.09 -8.62
C SER A 492 -28.48 7.83 -9.58
N LEU A 493 -27.46 8.70 -9.61
CA LEU A 493 -26.25 8.46 -10.41
C LEU A 493 -25.48 7.21 -9.97
N SER A 494 -25.61 6.82 -8.69
CA SER A 494 -24.92 5.67 -8.09
C SER A 494 -25.85 4.66 -7.42
N ARG A 495 -27.17 4.87 -7.47
CA ARG A 495 -28.18 4.04 -6.78
C ARG A 495 -29.41 3.81 -7.65
N GLU A 496 -30.14 2.74 -7.36
CA GLU A 496 -31.40 2.44 -8.02
C GLU A 496 -32.42 3.57 -7.79
N LYS A 497 -32.88 4.21 -8.87
CA LYS A 497 -33.75 5.40 -8.86
C LYS A 497 -34.99 5.24 -7.97
N THR A 498 -35.64 4.08 -8.00
CA THR A 498 -36.83 3.77 -7.19
C THR A 498 -36.57 3.82 -5.68
N LYS A 499 -35.39 3.37 -5.23
CA LYS A 499 -34.96 3.43 -3.82
C LYS A 499 -34.60 4.86 -3.42
N VAL A 500 -34.01 5.62 -4.34
CA VAL A 500 -33.68 7.03 -4.13
C VAL A 500 -34.94 7.88 -4.01
N GLU A 501 -35.94 7.67 -4.86
CA GLU A 501 -37.23 8.36 -4.77
C GLU A 501 -37.92 8.11 -3.41
N ALA A 502 -37.89 6.86 -2.92
CA ALA A 502 -38.43 6.52 -1.60
C ALA A 502 -37.66 7.21 -0.45
N LEU A 503 -36.33 7.23 -0.54
CA LEU A 503 -35.44 7.89 0.41
C LEU A 503 -35.66 9.41 0.44
N VAL A 504 -35.67 10.06 -0.73
CA VAL A 504 -35.86 11.51 -0.86
C VAL A 504 -37.23 11.92 -0.32
N LYS A 505 -38.27 11.14 -0.62
CA LYS A 505 -39.60 11.35 -0.06
C LYS A 505 -39.60 11.25 1.47
N LYS A 506 -38.97 10.21 2.03
CA LYS A 506 -38.85 10.02 3.48
C LYS A 506 -38.15 11.19 4.17
N CYS A 507 -36.97 11.59 3.68
CA CYS A 507 -36.19 12.64 4.31
C CYS A 507 -36.75 14.05 4.08
N SER A 508 -37.44 14.30 2.96
CA SER A 508 -38.15 15.57 2.76
C SER A 508 -39.38 15.71 3.64
N THR A 509 -40.12 14.62 3.92
CA THR A 509 -41.24 14.67 4.88
C THR A 509 -40.77 14.88 6.32
N ALA A 510 -39.64 14.29 6.72
CA ALA A 510 -39.06 14.49 8.05
C ALA A 510 -38.56 15.93 8.28
N ALA A 511 -38.12 16.59 7.20
CA ALA A 511 -37.66 17.98 7.22
C ALA A 511 -38.81 19.01 7.16
N ALA A 512 -39.99 18.63 6.67
CA ALA A 512 -41.11 19.55 6.40
C ALA A 512 -41.93 19.97 7.65
N GLU A 513 -41.55 19.51 8.85
CA GLU A 513 -42.31 19.74 10.09
C GLU A 513 -41.97 21.08 10.78
N THR A 514 -41.09 21.90 10.20
CA THR A 514 -40.57 23.12 10.85
C THR A 514 -40.65 24.35 9.97
N ALA A 515 -41.07 25.49 10.54
CA ALA A 515 -41.14 26.78 9.83
C ALA A 515 -39.76 27.44 9.64
N ASP A 516 -38.72 26.94 10.31
CA ASP A 516 -37.35 27.44 10.20
C ASP A 516 -36.56 26.66 9.14
N SER A 517 -36.15 27.36 8.09
CA SER A 517 -35.30 26.84 7.01
C SER A 517 -33.94 26.29 7.45
N CYS A 518 -33.35 26.80 8.55
CA CYS A 518 -32.10 26.25 9.08
C CYS A 518 -32.33 24.88 9.73
N GLU A 519 -33.43 24.75 10.48
CA GLU A 519 -33.87 23.49 11.06
C GLU A 519 -34.27 22.47 9.97
N THR A 520 -34.95 22.91 8.91
CA THR A 520 -35.28 22.07 7.74
C THR A 520 -34.01 21.50 7.08
N ALA A 521 -32.97 22.31 6.91
CA ALA A 521 -31.70 21.87 6.34
C ALA A 521 -31.00 20.82 7.22
N PHE A 522 -30.94 21.07 8.53
CA PHE A 522 -30.36 20.14 9.50
C PHE A 522 -31.08 18.79 9.52
N ARG A 523 -32.41 18.79 9.62
CA ARG A 523 -33.22 17.56 9.64
C ARG A 523 -33.09 16.75 8.36
N ALA A 524 -32.97 17.43 7.22
CA ALA A 524 -32.70 16.77 5.95
C ALA A 524 -31.35 16.04 6.01
N VAL A 525 -30.27 16.76 6.34
CA VAL A 525 -28.91 16.21 6.42
C VAL A 525 -28.83 15.06 7.43
N GLU A 526 -29.42 15.21 8.61
CA GLU A 526 -29.47 14.18 9.64
C GLU A 526 -30.18 12.91 9.13
N CYS A 527 -31.32 13.07 8.46
CA CYS A 527 -32.06 11.93 7.88
C CYS A 527 -31.24 11.21 6.81
N TYR A 528 -30.66 11.95 5.86
CA TYR A 528 -29.83 11.37 4.81
C TYR A 528 -28.60 10.66 5.38
N HIS A 529 -27.97 11.21 6.43
CA HIS A 529 -26.86 10.57 7.11
C HIS A 529 -27.29 9.25 7.78
N ARG A 530 -28.41 9.23 8.51
CA ARG A 530 -28.95 8.01 9.15
C ARG A 530 -29.28 6.91 8.15
N GLU A 531 -29.73 7.28 6.96
CA GLU A 531 -30.04 6.34 5.86
C GLU A 531 -28.81 5.99 5.01
N LYS A 532 -27.60 6.31 5.48
CA LYS A 532 -26.31 6.05 4.80
C LYS A 532 -26.26 6.66 3.39
N ALA A 533 -26.80 7.85 3.23
CA ALA A 533 -26.90 8.59 1.98
C ALA A 533 -26.49 10.06 2.19
N SER A 534 -25.37 10.29 2.90
CA SER A 534 -24.91 11.63 3.29
C SER A 534 -24.93 12.61 2.12
N LEU A 535 -25.43 13.82 2.38
CA LEU A 535 -25.40 14.96 1.46
C LEU A 535 -24.15 15.85 1.68
N LEU A 536 -23.35 15.53 2.70
CA LEU A 536 -22.10 16.18 3.08
C LEU A 536 -20.91 15.27 2.80
#